data_AF-A0A1I5RZX4-F1
#
_entry.id   AF-A0A1I5RZX4-F1
#
_cell.length_a   1.000
_cell.length_b   1.000
_cell.length_c   1.000
_cell.angle_alpha   90.00
_cell.angle_beta   90.00
_cell.angle_gamma   90.00
#
_symmetry.space_group_name_H-M   'P 1'
#
loop_
_entity.id
_entity.type
_entity.pdbx_description
1 polymer ?
#
loop_
_entity_poly.entity_id
_entity_poly.type
_entity_poly.pdbx_seq_one_letter_code
_entity_poly.pdbx_strand_id
1 'polypeptide(L)' 'MSFRTNQKKKQYEQALLDDIYRLQSEWMQVKDVMERSLDPSIEGEYQLKIAEIKYFFLLKEARRLHLNARQK' A
#
# COMPACT_ATOMS: atom_id res chain seq x y z
N MET A 1 4.31 -21.42 25.42
CA MET A 1 3.93 -21.32 23.98
C MET A 1 3.84 -19.86 23.45
N SER A 2 4.57 -18.88 24.03
CA SER A 2 4.38 -17.45 23.73
C SER A 2 5.37 -16.85 22.69
N PHE A 3 6.55 -17.46 22.51
CA PHE A 3 7.58 -16.91 21.61
C PHE A 3 7.23 -17.06 20.12
N ARG A 4 6.64 -18.20 19.74
CA ARG A 4 6.23 -18.47 18.34
C ARG A 4 5.12 -17.53 17.87
N THR A 5 4.17 -17.19 18.74
CA THR A 5 3.07 -16.27 18.42
C THR A 5 3.57 -14.84 18.25
N ASN A 6 4.52 -14.40 19.09
CA ASN A 6 5.14 -13.08 18.95
C ASN A 6 5.98 -12.94 17.67
N GLN A 7 6.70 -13.99 17.27
CA GLN A 7 7.43 -13.99 16.00
C GLN A 7 6.50 -13.92 14.78
N LYS A 8 5.41 -14.72 14.76
CA LYS A 8 4.41 -14.65 13.69
C LYS A 8 3.76 -13.28 13.58
N LYS A 9 3.45 -12.65 14.72
CA LYS A 9 2.91 -11.29 14.76
C LYS A 9 3.88 -10.29 14.09
N LYS A 10 5.15 -10.31 14.47
CA LYS A 10 6.17 -9.43 13.87
C LYS A 10 6.35 -9.66 12.36
N GLN A 11 6.32 -10.92 11.91
CA GLN A 11 6.39 -11.25 10.50
C GLN A 11 5.21 -10.68 9.72
N TYR A 12 4.00 -10.77 10.29
CA TYR A 12 2.80 -10.18 9.69
C TYR A 12 2.87 -8.65 9.66
N GLU A 13 3.30 -8.00 10.74
CA GLU A 13 3.48 -6.55 10.80
C GLU A 13 4.50 -6.08 9.76
N GLN A 14 5.62 -6.81 9.59
CA GLN A 14 6.62 -6.49 8.57
C GLN A 14 6.07 -6.66 7.16
N ALA A 15 5.39 -7.78 6.88
CA ALA A 15 4.79 -8.02 5.57
C ALA A 15 3.75 -6.95 5.20
N LEU A 16 2.93 -6.52 6.17
CA LEU A 16 1.98 -5.44 5.97
C LEU A 16 2.68 -4.11 5.62
N LEU A 17 3.78 -3.78 6.30
CA LEU A 17 4.55 -2.57 5.98
C LEU A 17 5.19 -2.67 4.58
N ASP A 18 5.76 -3.82 4.24
CA ASP A 18 6.35 -4.06 2.92
C ASP A 18 5.31 -3.93 1.80
N ASP A 19 4.10 -4.47 2.00
CA ASP A 19 2.97 -4.34 1.08
C ASP A 19 2.50 -2.88 0.95
N ILE A 20 2.47 -2.12 2.05
CA ILE A 20 2.13 -0.69 2.01
C ILE A 20 3.12 0.07 1.13
N TYR A 21 4.43 -0.16 1.30
CA TYR A 21 5.45 0.51 0.48
C TYR A 21 5.37 0.11 -0.98
N ARG A 22 5.10 -1.17 -1.27
CA ARG A 22 4.89 -1.63 -2.65
C ARG A 22 3.69 -0.93 -3.29
N LEU A 23 2.54 -0.92 -2.62
CA LEU A 23 1.32 -0.28 -3.14
C LEU A 23 1.46 1.23 -3.29
N GLN A 24 2.22 1.88 -2.40
CA GLN A 24 2.54 3.30 -2.54
C GLN A 24 3.33 3.55 -3.84
N SER A 25 4.34 2.72 -4.11
CA SER A 25 5.14 2.81 -5.34
C SER A 25 4.27 2.55 -6.58
N GLU A 26 3.44 1.50 -6.57
CA GLU A 26 2.52 1.19 -7.68
C GLU A 26 1.56 2.35 -7.95
N TRP A 27 0.94 2.90 -6.89
CA TRP A 27 0.04 4.04 -7.01
C TRP A 27 0.74 5.26 -7.60
N MET A 28 1.94 5.60 -7.11
CA MET A 28 2.71 6.72 -7.62
C MET A 28 3.15 6.52 -9.07
N GLN A 29 3.49 5.30 -9.49
CA GLN A 29 3.83 4.99 -10.88
C GLN A 29 2.64 5.18 -11.81
N VAL A 30 1.48 4.61 -11.47
CA VAL A 30 0.26 4.77 -12.28
C VAL A 30 -0.14 6.23 -12.34
N LYS A 31 -0.02 6.95 -11.22
CA LYS A 31 -0.30 8.38 -11.16
C LYS A 31 0.61 9.21 -12.07
N ASP A 32 1.92 8.99 -12.03
CA ASP A 32 2.89 9.71 -12.87
C ASP A 32 2.65 9.45 -14.36
N VAL A 33 2.31 8.22 -14.75
CA VAL A 33 1.95 7.88 -16.13
C VAL A 33 0.68 8.61 -16.56
N MET A 34 -0.35 8.64 -15.72
CA MET A 34 -1.61 9.34 -16.04
C MET A 34 -1.43 10.85 -16.13
N GLU A 35 -0.65 11.46 -15.24
CA GLU A 35 -0.37 12.90 -15.26
C GLU A 35 0.42 13.35 -16.50
N ARG A 36 1.24 12.48 -17.08
CA ARG A 36 2.00 12.75 -18.31
C ARG A 36 1.26 12.37 -19.59
N SER A 37 0.12 11.70 -19.49
CA SER A 37 -0.65 11.24 -20.64
C SER A 37 -1.44 12.41 -21.25
N LEU A 38 -1.34 12.58 -22.57
CA LEU A 38 -2.10 13.59 -23.32
C LEU A 38 -3.58 13.24 -23.45
N ASP A 39 -3.90 11.95 -23.45
CA ASP A 39 -5.27 11.41 -23.45
C ASP A 39 -5.32 10.21 -22.49
N PRO A 40 -5.59 10.43 -21.19
CA PRO A 40 -5.71 9.36 -20.22
C PRO A 40 -6.93 8.49 -20.54
N SER A 41 -6.72 7.18 -20.68
CA SER A 41 -7.80 6.26 -20.96
C SER A 41 -8.66 6.02 -19.71
N ILE A 42 -9.95 5.72 -19.91
CA ILE A 42 -10.88 5.32 -18.85
C ILE A 42 -10.32 4.14 -18.03
N GLU A 43 -9.67 3.19 -18.70
CA GLU A 43 -9.00 2.06 -18.03
C GLU A 43 -7.85 2.53 -17.12
N GLY A 44 -7.06 3.51 -17.56
CA GLY A 44 -6.01 4.12 -16.75
C GLY A 44 -6.56 4.82 -15.50
N GLU A 45 -7.69 5.52 -15.63
CA GLU A 45 -8.38 6.12 -14.49
C GLU A 45 -8.87 5.08 -13.48
N TYR A 46 -9.45 3.96 -13.96
CA TYR A 46 -9.86 2.86 -13.09
C TYR A 46 -8.67 2.22 -12.38
N GLN A 47 -7.55 2.00 -13.07
CA GLN A 47 -6.33 1.45 -12.47
C GLN A 47 -5.77 2.38 -11.40
N LEU A 48 -5.72 3.68 -11.67
CA LEU A 48 -5.31 4.69 -10.70
C LEU A 48 -6.19 4.62 -9.45
N LYS A 49 -7.51 4.53 -9.63
CA LYS A 49 -8.46 4.46 -8.52
C LYS A 49 -8.33 3.18 -7.70
N ILE A 50 -8.12 2.04 -8.36
CA ILE A 50 -7.91 0.75 -7.72
C ILE A 50 -6.62 0.78 -6.89
N ALA A 51 -5.52 1.29 -7.45
CA ALA A 51 -4.24 1.40 -6.76
C ALA A 51 -4.36 2.29 -5.52
N GLU A 52 -5.04 3.44 -5.65
CA GLU A 52 -5.33 4.36 -4.56
C GLU A 52 -6.12 3.67 -3.43
N ILE A 53 -7.20 2.97 -3.75
CA ILE A 53 -8.05 2.28 -2.76
C ILE A 53 -7.25 1.21 -2.01
N LYS A 54 -6.45 0.39 -2.72
CA LYS A 54 -5.62 -0.65 -2.12
C LYS A 54 -4.63 -0.06 -1.12
N TYR A 55 -3.93 1.01 -1.51
CA TYR A 55 -2.96 1.69 -0.65
C TYR A 55 -3.62 2.26 0.63
N PHE A 56 -4.71 3.02 0.49
CA PHE A 56 -5.40 3.60 1.65
C PHE A 56 -6.04 2.55 2.55
N PHE A 57 -6.49 1.43 2.00
CA PHE A 57 -7.01 0.32 2.79
C PHE A 57 -5.92 -0.24 3.72
N LEU A 58 -4.72 -0.53 3.21
CA LEU A 58 -3.63 -1.03 4.08
C LEU A 58 -3.15 0.01 5.09
N LEU A 59 -3.17 1.31 4.76
CA LEU A 59 -2.89 2.36 5.74
C LEU A 59 -3.90 2.36 6.91
N LYS A 60 -5.19 2.10 6.63
CA LYS A 60 -6.20 1.97 7.68
C LYS A 60 -5.92 0.77 8.57
N GLU A 61 -5.55 -0.37 7.99
CA GLU A 61 -5.22 -1.58 8.74
C GLU A 61 -3.94 -1.39 9.59
N ALA A 62 -2.89 -0.77 9.06
CA ALA A 62 -1.70 -0.42 9.82
C ALA A 62 -2.03 0.48 11.03
N ARG A 63 -2.94 1.46 10.85
CA ARG A 63 -3.40 2.32 11.94
C ARG A 63 -4.14 1.53 13.04
N ARG A 64 -4.97 0.56 12.67
CA ARG A 64 -5.66 -0.34 13.63
C ARG A 64 -4.69 -1.18 14.43
N LEU A 65 -3.54 -1.50 13.85
CA LEU A 65 -2.46 -2.26 14.49
C LEU A 65 -1.44 -1.37 15.21
N HIS A 66 -1.65 -0.05 15.26
CA HIS A 66 -0.72 0.94 15.82
C HIS A 66 0.67 0.92 15.18
N LEU A 67 0.75 0.54 13.90
CA LEU A 67 1.98 0.55 13.12
C LEU A 67 2.16 1.91 12.43
N ASN A 68 3.40 2.39 12.41
CA ASN A 68 3.78 3.62 11.72
C ASN A 68 4.39 3.29 10.35
N ALA A 69 3.63 3.48 9.28
CA ALA A 69 4.11 3.33 7.91
C ALA A 69 4.79 4.62 7.37
N ARG A 70 5.63 5.26 8.19
CA ARG A 70 6.38 6.45 7.77
C ARG A 70 7.60 5.98 6.98
N GLN A 71 7.66 6.29 5.69
CA GLN A 71 8.87 6.04 4.90
C GLN A 71 10.08 6.72 5.57
N LYS A 72 11.16 5.95 5.75
CA LYS A 72 12.45 6.44 6.23
C LYS A 72 13.21 7.13 5.11
#